data_AF-A0A7C8TW71-F1
#
_entry.id   AF-A0A7C8TW71-F1
#
_cell.length_a   1.000
_cell.length_b   1.000
_cell.length_c   1.000
_cell.angle_alpha   90.00
_cell.angle_beta   90.00
_cell.angle_gamma   90.00
#
_symmetry.space_group_name_H-M   'P 1'
#
loop_
_entity.id
_entity.type
_entity.pdbx_description
1 polymer ?
#
loop_
_entity_poly.entity_id
_entity_poly.type
_entity_poly.pdbx_seq_one_letter_code
_entity_poly.pdbx_strand_id
1 'polypeptide(L)'
;MFRSLPTTSSRAYRLSLRNFPGQHSHRVPALSCMTVFPKSPPTRILHRQALHTEATKPAKITPMPVASIKMPSTPTSPPGLAHVRKYVHETSQPSNPFSRFLTQSYCIIPSFTLESGVTLKQAPVAYKTFGELSPSGDNVMVVCHALTGGADVGDWWEPLLGPGKALDTSRFFIICLNNLGSPYGSVSPVTTNPESGEPYGPEFPLTTIRDDARIHKLVLDDLGIKQVAVVIGGSLGGMIALEWAYFGAKYVKNVVALATSARNSAWCISWGEAQRQSIYSDPVYDDGYYDPLHQPVAGLAAARMSALLTYRSRNSYESRFGRNAPDPSRITHQSDVRQPSSPSEEHWANHNEGFRAGRKLQSAPGSPVSSKGSNGEYKRRHKSPIFSAQTYLRYHADKFVKRFDANCYIATSRKMDTHDVSRGRADSIPEALAMIEQPTLIAGIESDGLFPFSEQQELAEYIPNAQLSTIYSPEGHDAFLIEFKTVNEAILGFMNEVMPDIMGREVNGAVKGSSNVEACEAKKSSFFGAAEVDIVSW
;
A
#
# COMPACT_ATOMS: atom_id res chain seq x y z
N MET A 1 -34.42 31.10 -45.51
CA MET A 1 -34.03 30.19 -46.61
C MET A 1 -33.36 28.96 -46.00
N PHE A 2 -34.13 27.99 -45.50
CA PHE A 2 -33.60 26.73 -45.00
C PHE A 2 -34.55 25.61 -45.44
N ARG A 3 -33.98 24.60 -46.11
CA ARG A 3 -34.66 23.49 -46.78
C ARG A 3 -35.11 22.42 -45.77
N SER A 4 -36.28 21.86 -46.09
CA SER A 4 -36.97 20.69 -45.52
C SER A 4 -36.40 19.36 -46.04
N LEU A 5 -36.32 18.29 -45.22
CA LEU A 5 -37.13 17.03 -45.19
C LEU A 5 -36.19 15.86 -44.75
N PRO A 6 -36.66 14.62 -44.44
CA PRO A 6 -37.78 14.20 -43.60
C PRO A 6 -37.46 13.00 -42.65
N THR A 7 -38.41 12.69 -41.78
CA THR A 7 -38.58 11.52 -40.90
C THR A 7 -38.78 10.18 -41.63
N THR A 8 -38.30 9.05 -41.07
CA THR A 8 -39.09 7.80 -40.91
C THR A 8 -38.41 6.70 -40.06
N SER A 9 -39.24 6.14 -39.15
CA SER A 9 -39.40 4.73 -38.74
C SER A 9 -38.38 3.99 -37.84
N SER A 10 -38.81 3.84 -36.59
CA SER A 10 -38.47 2.81 -35.61
C SER A 10 -38.78 1.37 -36.10
N ARG A 11 -37.95 0.39 -35.69
CA ARG A 11 -38.22 -1.05 -35.85
C ARG A 11 -37.99 -1.74 -34.50
N ALA A 12 -39.09 -2.00 -33.78
CA ALA A 12 -39.12 -2.80 -32.57
C ALA A 12 -39.25 -4.30 -32.91
N TYR A 13 -38.44 -5.14 -32.29
CA TYR A 13 -38.54 -6.60 -32.37
C TYR A 13 -39.67 -7.10 -31.45
N ARG A 14 -40.74 -7.66 -32.04
CA ARG A 14 -41.73 -8.53 -31.38
C ARG A 14 -41.32 -9.99 -31.60
N LEU A 15 -41.12 -10.74 -30.52
CA LEU A 15 -41.03 -12.20 -30.56
C LEU A 15 -42.40 -12.82 -30.23
N SER A 16 -42.76 -13.79 -31.06
CA SER A 16 -44.06 -14.45 -31.18
C SER A 16 -44.19 -15.62 -30.20
N LEU A 17 -45.34 -15.69 -29.52
CA LEU A 17 -45.78 -16.82 -28.71
C LEU A 17 -46.37 -17.92 -29.62
N ARG A 18 -45.89 -19.17 -29.47
CA ARG A 18 -46.58 -20.38 -29.94
C ARG A 18 -46.95 -21.24 -28.75
N ASN A 19 -48.20 -21.71 -28.76
CA ASN A 19 -48.86 -22.53 -27.74
C ASN A 19 -48.82 -24.03 -28.06
N PHE A 20 -49.10 -24.81 -27.00
CA PHE A 20 -49.65 -26.18 -26.88
C PHE A 20 -48.66 -27.34 -26.53
N PRO A 21 -49.11 -28.42 -25.83
CA PRO A 21 -49.62 -28.46 -24.44
C PRO A 21 -49.05 -29.66 -23.64
N GLY A 22 -49.32 -29.76 -22.33
CA GLY A 22 -49.18 -31.04 -21.61
C GLY A 22 -48.96 -30.91 -20.10
N GLN A 23 -49.98 -31.30 -19.34
CA GLN A 23 -50.00 -31.41 -17.88
C GLN A 23 -48.97 -32.43 -17.36
N HIS A 24 -48.41 -32.19 -16.18
CA HIS A 24 -48.48 -33.13 -15.04
C HIS A 24 -47.98 -32.46 -13.76
N SER A 25 -48.88 -32.34 -12.79
CA SER A 25 -48.61 -31.88 -11.43
C SER A 25 -48.06 -33.02 -10.58
N HIS A 26 -46.88 -32.84 -9.98
CA HIS A 26 -46.48 -33.60 -8.81
C HIS A 26 -46.08 -32.65 -7.68
N ARG A 27 -46.92 -32.65 -6.64
CA ARG A 27 -46.64 -32.10 -5.31
C ARG A 27 -45.56 -32.94 -4.65
N VAL A 28 -44.57 -32.30 -4.02
CA VAL A 28 -43.71 -32.90 -2.99
C VAL A 28 -43.69 -31.94 -1.79
N PRO A 29 -43.86 -32.41 -0.54
CA PRO A 29 -44.20 -31.56 0.60
C PRO A 29 -42.97 -30.93 1.27
N ALA A 30 -43.17 -29.73 1.81
CA ALA A 30 -42.25 -29.07 2.71
C ALA A 30 -42.17 -29.82 4.05
N LEU A 31 -40.98 -30.31 4.42
CA LEU A 31 -40.69 -30.71 5.79
C LEU A 31 -40.26 -29.48 6.59
N SER A 32 -41.15 -29.08 7.50
CA SER A 32 -40.81 -28.27 8.66
C SER A 32 -40.06 -29.14 9.66
N CYS A 33 -38.82 -28.77 10.00
CA CYS A 33 -38.13 -29.29 11.17
C CYS A 33 -37.93 -28.13 12.14
N MET A 34 -38.82 -28.05 13.13
CA MET A 34 -38.60 -27.30 14.36
C MET A 34 -37.58 -28.06 15.21
N THR A 35 -36.43 -27.46 15.47
CA THR A 35 -35.56 -27.86 16.57
C THR A 35 -35.44 -26.71 17.56
N VAL A 36 -35.90 -27.02 18.76
CA VAL A 36 -35.91 -26.17 19.96
C VAL A 36 -34.49 -26.04 20.50
N PHE A 37 -33.99 -24.81 20.64
CA PHE A 37 -32.77 -24.50 21.40
C PHE A 37 -33.12 -24.16 22.85
N PRO A 38 -32.52 -24.79 23.87
CA PRO A 38 -32.50 -24.23 25.20
C PRO A 38 -31.30 -23.28 25.38
N LYS A 39 -31.59 -22.12 25.95
CA LYS A 39 -30.65 -21.11 26.47
C LYS A 39 -29.92 -21.65 27.71
N SER A 40 -28.60 -21.48 27.78
CA SER A 40 -27.79 -20.93 28.91
C SER A 40 -26.29 -21.29 28.78
N PRO A 41 -25.36 -20.40 29.18
CA PRO A 41 -23.92 -20.53 28.87
C PRO A 41 -23.14 -21.29 29.96
N PRO A 42 -21.98 -21.91 29.65
CA PRO A 42 -21.05 -22.32 30.68
C PRO A 42 -19.98 -21.26 30.91
N THR A 43 -19.98 -20.69 32.11
CA THR A 43 -18.88 -19.92 32.70
C THR A 43 -17.65 -20.85 32.83
N ARG A 44 -16.58 -20.62 32.07
CA ARG A 44 -15.29 -21.30 32.29
C ARG A 44 -14.36 -20.39 33.08
N ILE A 45 -14.28 -20.66 34.37
CA ILE A 45 -13.20 -20.21 35.25
C ILE A 45 -11.97 -21.08 34.92
N LEU A 46 -10.92 -20.47 34.37
CA LEU A 46 -9.63 -21.15 34.19
C LEU A 46 -8.78 -21.00 35.46
N HIS A 47 -8.74 -22.06 36.26
CA HIS A 47 -7.69 -22.26 37.27
C HIS A 47 -6.39 -22.63 36.55
N ARG A 48 -5.39 -21.74 36.58
CA ARG A 48 -4.03 -22.02 36.12
C ARG A 48 -3.26 -22.66 37.29
N GLN A 49 -3.14 -23.99 37.28
CA GLN A 49 -2.20 -24.70 38.13
C GLN A 49 -0.78 -24.47 37.61
N ALA A 50 0.08 -23.93 38.48
CA ALA A 50 1.51 -23.80 38.25
C ALA A 50 2.19 -25.18 38.40
N LEU A 51 2.90 -25.62 37.37
CA LEU A 51 3.86 -26.71 37.46
C LEU A 51 5.26 -26.10 37.37
N HIS A 52 5.97 -26.14 38.50
CA HIS A 52 7.41 -25.92 38.58
C HIS A 52 8.14 -27.10 37.94
N THR A 53 9.02 -26.81 36.97
CA THR A 53 10.13 -27.70 36.60
C THR A 53 11.43 -26.91 36.63
N GLU A 54 12.42 -27.50 37.30
CA GLU A 54 13.70 -26.91 37.68
C GLU A 54 14.59 -26.56 36.48
N ALA A 55 15.32 -25.46 36.64
CA ALA A 55 16.24 -24.89 35.69
C ALA A 55 17.59 -25.64 35.63
N THR A 56 18.03 -25.99 34.42
CA THR A 56 19.43 -26.30 34.12
C THR A 56 20.11 -25.06 33.53
N LYS A 57 21.21 -24.63 34.16
CA LYS A 57 22.02 -23.45 33.80
C LYS A 57 22.66 -23.59 32.41
N PRO A 58 22.63 -22.58 31.52
CA PRO A 58 23.49 -22.55 30.35
C PRO A 58 24.85 -21.93 30.67
N ALA A 59 25.88 -22.47 30.00
CA ALA A 59 27.29 -22.12 30.15
C ALA A 59 27.61 -20.69 29.67
N LYS A 60 28.58 -20.05 30.34
CA LYS A 60 29.16 -18.75 29.96
C LYS A 60 29.91 -18.88 28.63
N ILE A 61 29.48 -18.12 27.62
CA ILE A 61 30.25 -17.84 26.40
C ILE A 61 30.76 -16.39 26.50
N THR A 62 32.08 -16.24 26.56
CA THR A 62 32.77 -14.95 26.54
C THR A 62 32.76 -14.36 25.12
N PRO A 63 32.43 -13.07 24.90
CA PRO A 63 32.52 -12.46 23.58
C PRO A 63 33.97 -12.13 23.20
N MET A 64 34.34 -12.38 21.95
CA MET A 64 35.58 -11.89 21.34
C MET A 64 35.48 -10.39 20.96
N PRO A 65 36.60 -9.64 20.92
CA PRO A 65 36.58 -8.20 20.72
C PRO A 65 36.24 -7.86 19.26
N VAL A 66 35.19 -7.04 19.07
CA VAL A 66 34.83 -6.47 17.77
C VAL A 66 35.66 -5.20 17.56
N ALA A 67 36.39 -5.15 16.45
CA ALA A 67 37.13 -3.97 16.02
C ALA A 67 36.17 -2.78 15.82
N SER A 68 36.54 -1.64 16.40
CA SER A 68 35.80 -0.38 16.38
C SER A 68 35.67 0.17 14.96
N ILE A 69 34.52 -0.08 14.33
CA ILE A 69 34.07 0.61 13.12
C ILE A 69 33.49 1.96 13.55
N LYS A 70 34.06 3.04 13.01
CA LYS A 70 33.61 4.41 13.25
C LYS A 70 32.19 4.57 12.70
N MET A 71 31.20 4.67 13.60
CA MET A 71 29.81 4.96 13.27
C MET A 71 29.73 6.32 12.56
N PRO A 72 28.95 6.46 11.47
CA PRO A 72 28.66 7.78 10.92
C PRO A 72 27.91 8.61 11.97
N SER A 73 28.27 9.90 12.03
CA SER A 73 27.72 10.87 12.98
C SER A 73 26.19 10.92 12.92
N THR A 74 25.58 11.05 14.10
CA THR A 74 24.17 11.40 14.33
C THR A 74 23.69 12.48 13.35
N PRO A 75 22.46 12.38 12.80
CA PRO A 75 21.87 13.50 12.08
C PRO A 75 21.64 14.63 13.09
N THR A 76 22.52 15.63 13.04
CA THR A 76 22.36 16.89 13.75
C THR A 76 21.09 17.59 13.26
N SER A 77 20.30 18.08 14.22
CA SER A 77 19.12 18.92 14.00
C SER A 77 19.35 19.96 12.89
N PRO A 78 18.35 20.25 12.04
CA PRO A 78 18.49 21.30 11.04
C PRO A 78 18.88 22.62 11.73
N PRO A 79 19.98 23.27 11.31
CA PRO A 79 20.41 24.54 11.87
C PRO A 79 19.55 25.66 11.28
N GLY A 80 18.42 25.95 11.90
CA GLY A 80 17.54 27.04 11.47
C GLY A 80 16.36 27.20 12.41
N LEU A 81 16.31 28.35 13.08
CA LEU A 81 15.41 28.75 14.16
C LEU A 81 15.74 28.16 15.55
N ALA A 82 15.94 29.06 16.52
CA ALA A 82 15.97 28.78 17.95
C ALA A 82 14.57 28.36 18.45
N HIS A 83 14.03 27.29 17.90
CA HIS A 83 12.76 26.71 18.28
C HIS A 83 13.00 25.63 19.35
N VAL A 84 12.35 25.78 20.50
CA VAL A 84 12.38 24.78 21.55
C VAL A 84 11.36 23.71 21.20
N ARG A 85 11.83 22.49 20.91
CA ARG A 85 10.96 21.33 20.68
C ARG A 85 10.13 21.06 21.91
N LYS A 86 8.83 20.87 21.71
CA LYS A 86 7.85 20.50 22.74
C LYS A 86 7.82 18.99 22.95
N TYR A 87 8.09 18.19 21.91
CA TYR A 87 8.00 16.73 21.98
C TYR A 87 9.35 16.03 22.04
N VAL A 88 9.33 14.76 22.45
CA VAL A 88 10.51 13.90 22.48
C VAL A 88 10.78 13.39 21.07
N HIS A 89 12.04 13.47 20.65
CA HIS A 89 12.49 12.90 19.37
C HIS A 89 13.46 11.76 19.60
N GLU A 90 13.20 10.64 18.94
CA GLU A 90 14.01 9.43 19.00
C GLU A 90 14.53 9.07 17.61
N THR A 91 15.57 8.24 17.57
CA THR A 91 16.17 7.73 16.33
C THR A 91 16.01 6.21 16.18
N SER A 92 15.33 5.56 17.13
CA SER A 92 15.01 4.14 17.07
C SER A 92 13.69 3.85 17.76
N GLN A 93 13.04 2.74 17.38
CA GLN A 93 11.79 2.27 17.98
C GLN A 93 11.88 0.73 18.12
N PRO A 94 12.53 0.22 19.17
CA PRO A 94 12.87 -1.20 19.29
C PRO A 94 11.65 -2.11 19.50
N SER A 95 10.52 -1.57 19.97
CA SER A 95 9.29 -2.33 20.20
C SER A 95 8.56 -2.73 18.91
N ASN A 96 8.82 -2.03 17.80
CA ASN A 96 8.21 -2.32 16.51
C ASN A 96 9.15 -3.20 15.65
N PRO A 97 8.79 -4.45 15.31
CA PRO A 97 9.66 -5.34 14.54
C PRO A 97 9.92 -4.90 13.09
N PHE A 98 9.12 -3.97 12.55
CA PHE A 98 9.26 -3.45 11.20
C PHE A 98 10.09 -2.15 11.14
N SER A 99 10.39 -1.52 12.27
CA SER A 99 11.21 -0.29 12.31
C SER A 99 12.63 -0.52 11.78
N ARG A 100 13.15 -1.76 11.90
CA ARG A 100 14.47 -2.18 11.40
C ARG A 100 14.68 -2.04 9.89
N PHE A 101 13.60 -1.92 9.11
CA PHE A 101 13.69 -1.84 7.66
C PHE A 101 14.06 -0.42 7.17
N LEU A 102 13.89 0.61 8.01
CA LEU A 102 14.06 1.99 7.62
C LEU A 102 14.93 2.75 8.63
N THR A 103 15.84 3.58 8.13
CA THR A 103 16.57 4.56 8.96
C THR A 103 15.81 5.88 8.94
N GLN A 104 15.25 6.25 10.10
CA GLN A 104 14.32 7.38 10.22
C GLN A 104 14.28 7.92 11.66
N SER A 105 13.64 9.07 11.84
CA SER A 105 13.42 9.71 13.13
C SER A 105 11.99 9.50 13.60
N TYR A 106 11.75 9.65 14.90
CA TYR A 106 10.44 9.48 15.52
C TYR A 106 10.14 10.69 16.39
N CYS A 107 8.94 11.26 16.26
CA CYS A 107 8.41 12.26 17.18
C CYS A 107 7.33 11.60 18.05
N ILE A 108 7.48 11.63 19.37
CA ILE A 108 6.53 11.00 20.30
C ILE A 108 5.48 12.04 20.71
N ILE A 109 4.27 11.91 20.15
CA ILE A 109 3.14 12.78 20.46
C ILE A 109 2.50 12.29 21.77
N PRO A 110 2.56 13.05 22.88
CA PRO A 110 2.13 12.54 24.19
C PRO A 110 0.64 12.16 24.24
N SER A 111 -0.19 12.92 23.52
CA SER A 111 -1.63 12.71 23.43
C SER A 111 -2.16 13.27 22.11
N PHE A 112 -2.93 12.47 21.38
CA PHE A 112 -3.58 12.87 20.13
C PHE A 112 -5.01 12.32 20.05
N THR A 113 -6.00 13.21 19.94
CA THR A 113 -7.42 12.82 19.82
C THR A 113 -7.81 12.68 18.35
N LEU A 114 -8.14 11.45 17.97
CA LEU A 114 -8.66 11.08 16.66
C LEU A 114 -10.01 11.75 16.38
N GLU A 115 -10.42 11.81 15.12
CA GLU A 115 -11.77 12.30 14.76
C GLU A 115 -12.90 11.49 15.41
N SER A 116 -12.64 10.22 15.75
CA SER A 116 -13.57 9.35 16.46
C SER A 116 -13.77 9.73 17.94
N GLY A 117 -12.94 10.63 18.48
CA GLY A 117 -12.91 10.98 19.90
C GLY A 117 -12.00 10.09 20.75
N VAL A 118 -11.46 8.99 20.20
CA VAL A 118 -10.45 8.16 20.87
C VAL A 118 -9.13 8.92 20.99
N THR A 119 -8.48 8.85 22.14
CA THR A 119 -7.18 9.49 22.38
C THR A 119 -6.06 8.46 22.35
N LEU A 120 -5.14 8.61 21.40
CA LEU A 120 -3.87 7.90 21.38
C LEU A 120 -2.91 8.56 22.36
N LYS A 121 -2.22 7.76 23.18
CA LYS A 121 -1.20 8.21 24.13
C LYS A 121 0.18 7.75 23.68
N GLN A 122 1.20 8.57 23.92
CA GLN A 122 2.59 8.29 23.55
C GLN A 122 2.72 7.79 22.11
N ALA A 123 2.04 8.48 21.18
CA ALA A 123 1.91 8.07 19.79
C ALA A 123 3.19 8.42 19.00
N PRO A 124 4.05 7.44 18.65
CA PRO A 124 5.16 7.69 17.74
C PRO A 124 4.65 8.08 16.36
N VAL A 125 5.27 9.09 15.77
CA VAL A 125 5.16 9.44 14.36
C VAL A 125 6.55 9.35 13.74
N ALA A 126 6.76 8.36 12.90
CA ALA A 126 8.02 8.19 12.19
C ALA A 126 8.10 9.16 11.00
N TYR A 127 9.27 9.70 10.71
CA TYR A 127 9.49 10.59 9.58
C TYR A 127 10.93 10.55 9.09
N LYS A 128 11.14 10.90 7.83
CA LYS A 128 12.46 11.06 7.23
C LYS A 128 12.53 12.37 6.47
N THR A 129 13.71 13.00 6.52
CA THR A 129 13.97 14.29 5.90
C THR A 129 15.09 14.20 4.88
N PHE A 130 15.04 15.05 3.86
CA PHE A 130 16.07 15.20 2.83
C PHE A 130 16.29 16.69 2.55
N GLY A 131 17.52 17.08 2.19
CA GLY A 131 17.86 18.50 2.00
C GLY A 131 17.90 19.29 3.32
N GLU A 132 17.92 20.62 3.19
CA GLU A 132 18.09 21.55 4.32
C GLU A 132 17.00 22.62 4.35
N LEU A 133 16.57 22.99 5.56
CA LEU A 133 15.61 24.06 5.78
C LEU A 133 16.28 25.41 5.50
N SER A 134 15.64 26.23 4.68
CA SER A 134 16.13 27.57 4.39
C SER A 134 16.13 28.44 5.66
N PRO A 135 16.97 29.48 5.75
CA PRO A 135 16.93 30.41 6.89
C PRO A 135 15.57 31.08 7.11
N SER A 136 14.79 31.28 6.04
CA SER A 136 13.42 31.79 6.07
C SER A 136 12.38 30.72 6.46
N GLY A 137 12.74 29.44 6.43
CA GLY A 137 11.83 28.32 6.68
C GLY A 137 10.72 28.18 5.64
N ASP A 138 10.97 28.68 4.42
CA ASP A 138 9.96 28.81 3.37
C ASP A 138 9.93 27.66 2.36
N ASN A 139 10.91 26.76 2.39
CA ASN A 139 11.18 25.77 1.36
C ASN A 139 10.78 24.33 1.76
N VAL A 140 9.78 24.18 2.62
CA VAL A 140 9.35 22.86 3.09
C VAL A 140 8.49 22.17 2.04
N MET A 141 8.88 20.96 1.65
CA MET A 141 8.10 20.06 0.81
C MET A 141 7.63 18.87 1.64
N VAL A 142 6.31 18.69 1.78
CA VAL A 142 5.73 17.52 2.43
C VAL A 142 5.44 16.46 1.38
N VAL A 143 6.00 15.27 1.54
CA VAL A 143 5.71 14.10 0.71
C VAL A 143 4.80 13.15 1.47
N CYS A 144 3.66 12.78 0.88
CA CYS A 144 2.71 11.84 1.44
C CYS A 144 2.82 10.49 0.72
N HIS A 145 3.13 9.42 1.45
CA HIS A 145 3.35 8.10 0.86
C HIS A 145 2.04 7.33 0.63
N ALA A 146 2.06 6.39 -0.34
CA ALA A 146 0.93 5.51 -0.67
C ALA A 146 0.69 4.40 0.38
N LEU A 147 -0.39 3.61 0.22
CA LEU A 147 -0.91 2.64 1.18
C LEU A 147 0.16 1.76 1.86
N THR A 148 1.03 1.16 1.05
CA THR A 148 2.06 0.24 1.53
C THR A 148 3.48 0.81 1.43
N GLY A 149 3.60 2.13 1.29
CA GLY A 149 4.87 2.86 1.31
C GLY A 149 5.32 3.22 2.72
N GLY A 150 6.47 3.88 2.83
CA GLY A 150 7.01 4.39 4.10
C GLY A 150 7.65 5.76 3.95
N ALA A 151 8.18 6.30 5.05
CA ALA A 151 8.77 7.63 5.09
C ALA A 151 10.04 7.80 4.22
N ASP A 152 10.68 6.70 3.83
CA ASP A 152 11.87 6.75 2.98
C ASP A 152 11.53 6.93 1.49
N VAL A 153 11.32 8.19 1.08
CA VAL A 153 10.99 8.56 -0.30
C VAL A 153 12.02 8.05 -1.30
N GLY A 154 13.29 8.00 -0.90
CA GLY A 154 14.39 7.48 -1.72
C GLY A 154 14.32 5.98 -2.01
N ASP A 155 13.40 5.22 -1.42
CA ASP A 155 13.18 3.81 -1.79
C ASP A 155 12.19 3.63 -2.95
N TRP A 156 11.20 4.51 -3.08
CA TRP A 156 10.08 4.32 -4.01
C TRP A 156 9.92 5.45 -5.05
N TRP A 157 10.53 6.61 -4.82
CA TRP A 157 10.60 7.76 -5.73
C TRP A 157 12.04 8.25 -5.96
N GLU A 158 13.03 7.35 -5.85
CA GLU A 158 14.45 7.67 -6.08
C GLU A 158 14.71 8.43 -7.40
N PRO A 159 14.09 8.06 -8.54
CA PRO A 159 14.34 8.79 -9.78
C PRO A 159 13.84 10.24 -9.76
N LEU A 160 12.89 10.59 -8.88
CA LEU A 160 12.40 11.96 -8.70
C LEU A 160 13.20 12.76 -7.68
N LEU A 161 14.05 12.11 -6.87
CA LEU A 161 14.78 12.71 -5.76
C LEU A 161 16.21 13.11 -6.18
N GLY A 162 16.59 14.36 -5.86
CA GLY A 162 17.95 14.90 -6.02
C GLY A 162 18.03 16.20 -6.84
N PRO A 163 19.23 16.80 -6.96
CA PRO A 163 19.43 18.10 -7.62
C PRO A 163 18.86 18.16 -9.04
N GLY A 164 18.09 19.20 -9.34
CA GLY A 164 17.44 19.44 -10.64
C GLY A 164 16.20 18.59 -10.95
N LYS A 165 15.78 17.71 -10.03
CA LYS A 165 14.57 16.89 -10.17
C LYS A 165 13.38 17.48 -9.42
N ALA A 166 12.21 16.88 -9.54
CA ALA A 166 11.00 17.34 -8.85
C ALA A 166 11.18 17.43 -7.33
N LEU A 167 11.84 16.44 -6.72
CA LEU A 167 12.17 16.43 -5.29
C LEU A 167 13.62 16.91 -5.11
N ASP A 168 13.87 18.18 -5.43
CA ASP A 168 15.21 18.77 -5.41
C ASP A 168 15.70 19.04 -3.97
N THR A 169 16.58 18.17 -3.47
CA THR A 169 17.17 18.27 -2.13
C THR A 169 18.12 19.45 -1.94
N SER A 170 18.51 20.15 -3.01
CA SER A 170 19.30 21.39 -2.92
C SER A 170 18.42 22.63 -2.74
N ARG A 171 17.12 22.53 -3.05
CA ARG A 171 16.15 23.64 -2.98
C ARG A 171 15.16 23.47 -1.85
N PHE A 172 14.75 22.25 -1.56
CA PHE A 172 13.72 21.94 -0.59
C PHE A 172 14.27 21.24 0.64
N PHE A 173 13.68 21.58 1.79
CA PHE A 173 13.63 20.67 2.94
C PHE A 173 12.46 19.73 2.73
N ILE A 174 12.75 18.51 2.33
CA ILE A 174 11.75 17.50 2.04
C ILE A 174 11.51 16.69 3.30
N ILE A 175 10.25 16.51 3.69
CA ILE A 175 9.85 15.66 4.82
C ILE A 175 8.74 14.72 4.38
N CYS A 176 8.90 13.43 4.71
CA CYS A 176 7.85 12.42 4.57
C CYS A 176 7.59 11.82 5.94
N LEU A 177 6.32 11.77 6.35
CA LEU A 177 5.88 11.25 7.63
C LEU A 177 5.11 9.96 7.40
N ASN A 178 5.37 8.95 8.22
CA ASN A 178 4.70 7.67 8.10
C ASN A 178 3.26 7.78 8.62
N ASN A 179 2.31 7.23 7.88
CA ASN A 179 0.89 7.26 8.21
C ASN A 179 0.60 6.45 9.48
N LEU A 180 -0.41 6.83 10.25
CA LEU A 180 -0.94 6.03 11.36
C LEU A 180 -1.39 4.65 10.84
N GLY A 181 -1.26 3.60 11.65
CA GLY A 181 -1.64 2.24 11.25
C GLY A 181 -0.66 1.54 10.29
N SER A 182 0.35 2.23 9.76
CA SER A 182 1.41 1.59 8.97
C SER A 182 2.39 0.84 9.89
N PRO A 183 2.95 -0.31 9.46
CA PRO A 183 3.94 -1.02 10.26
C PRO A 183 5.28 -0.27 10.36
N TYR A 184 5.50 0.73 9.50
CA TYR A 184 6.82 1.34 9.30
C TYR A 184 7.18 2.47 10.27
N GLY A 185 6.66 2.44 11.50
CA GLY A 185 7.20 3.22 12.63
C GLY A 185 6.18 4.09 13.36
N SER A 186 5.21 4.65 12.65
CA SER A 186 4.13 5.39 13.31
C SER A 186 3.21 4.46 14.10
N VAL A 187 2.48 5.01 15.08
CA VAL A 187 1.58 4.24 15.94
C VAL A 187 0.58 3.43 15.11
N SER A 188 0.49 2.14 15.41
CA SER A 188 -0.14 1.12 14.57
C SER A 188 -0.42 -0.17 15.34
N PRO A 189 -1.10 -1.17 14.75
CA PRO A 189 -1.27 -2.50 15.35
C PRO A 189 -0.01 -3.15 15.91
N VAL A 190 1.15 -2.90 15.30
CA VAL A 190 2.44 -3.51 15.71
C VAL A 190 3.22 -2.68 16.72
N THR A 191 2.69 -1.52 17.14
CA THR A 191 3.30 -0.70 18.21
C THR A 191 2.72 -1.05 19.57
N THR A 192 3.51 -0.85 20.63
CA THR A 192 3.08 -1.09 22.01
C THR A 192 1.96 -0.12 22.42
N ASN A 193 0.86 -0.66 22.94
CA ASN A 193 -0.16 0.09 23.63
C ASN A 193 0.36 0.44 25.04
N PRO A 194 0.49 1.74 25.39
CA PRO A 194 1.03 2.16 26.68
C PRO A 194 0.14 1.76 27.88
N GLU A 195 -1.13 1.40 27.67
CA GLU A 195 -2.04 1.00 28.73
C GLU A 195 -1.92 -0.49 29.07
N SER A 196 -1.76 -1.36 28.06
CA SER A 196 -1.64 -2.81 28.27
C SER A 196 -0.20 -3.29 28.36
N GLY A 197 0.77 -2.57 27.80
CA GLY A 197 2.16 -3.01 27.65
C GLY A 197 2.40 -3.99 26.49
N GLU A 198 1.34 -4.40 25.80
CA GLU A 198 1.36 -5.32 24.65
C GLU A 198 1.16 -4.56 23.33
N PRO A 199 1.45 -5.14 22.15
CA PRO A 199 1.08 -4.55 20.88
C PRO A 199 -0.43 -4.23 20.81
N TYR A 200 -0.81 -3.14 20.12
CA TYR A 200 -2.24 -2.82 19.93
C TYR A 200 -3.00 -3.95 19.23
N GLY A 201 -2.36 -4.67 18.29
CA GLY A 201 -2.98 -5.74 17.52
C GLY A 201 -4.28 -5.29 16.86
N PRO A 202 -5.35 -6.10 16.93
CA PRO A 202 -6.65 -5.76 16.33
C PRO A 202 -7.41 -4.67 17.09
N GLU A 203 -6.95 -4.27 18.28
CA GLU A 203 -7.56 -3.21 19.10
C GLU A 203 -7.08 -1.80 18.73
N PHE A 204 -6.16 -1.69 17.76
CA PHE A 204 -5.74 -0.39 17.25
C PHE A 204 -6.95 0.39 16.70
N PRO A 205 -7.22 1.62 17.16
CA PRO A 205 -8.41 2.34 16.75
C PRO A 205 -8.38 2.70 15.26
N LEU A 206 -9.56 2.74 14.66
CA LEU A 206 -9.71 3.26 13.29
C LEU A 206 -9.22 4.71 13.24
N THR A 207 -8.24 4.95 12.38
CA THR A 207 -7.72 6.28 12.06
C THR A 207 -8.16 6.67 10.66
N THR A 208 -8.14 7.97 10.37
CA THR A 208 -8.62 8.52 9.10
C THR A 208 -7.53 9.25 8.34
N ILE A 209 -7.81 9.61 7.09
CA ILE A 209 -6.93 10.47 6.28
C ILE A 209 -6.69 11.82 6.98
N ARG A 210 -7.72 12.36 7.64
CA ARG A 210 -7.64 13.62 8.38
C ARG A 210 -6.78 13.50 9.63
N ASP A 211 -6.82 12.36 10.31
CA ASP A 211 -5.96 12.11 11.47
C ASP A 211 -4.48 12.10 11.09
N ASP A 212 -4.13 11.52 9.93
CA ASP A 212 -2.76 11.56 9.40
C ASP A 212 -2.32 13.01 9.17
N ALA A 213 -3.08 13.80 8.40
CA ALA A 213 -2.73 15.19 8.13
C ALA A 213 -2.61 16.03 9.42
N ARG A 214 -3.53 15.84 10.39
CA ARG A 214 -3.54 16.54 11.68
C ARG A 214 -2.34 16.18 12.55
N ILE A 215 -2.02 14.90 12.69
CA ILE A 215 -0.89 14.49 13.55
C ILE A 215 0.45 14.83 12.88
N HIS A 216 0.55 14.73 11.55
CA HIS A 216 1.74 15.13 10.83
C HIS A 216 2.01 16.62 10.98
N LYS A 217 0.96 17.47 10.92
CA LYS A 217 1.10 18.90 11.21
C LYS A 217 1.68 19.16 12.60
N LEU A 218 1.28 18.40 13.63
CA LEU A 218 1.86 18.55 14.98
C LEU A 218 3.37 18.29 14.99
N VAL A 219 3.86 17.33 14.21
CA VAL A 219 5.30 17.08 14.06
C VAL A 219 5.98 18.24 13.35
N LEU A 220 5.40 18.77 12.26
CA LEU A 220 5.95 19.93 11.57
C LEU A 220 6.02 21.16 12.49
N ASP A 221 4.96 21.44 13.22
CA ASP A 221 4.89 22.56 14.16
C ASP A 221 5.97 22.43 15.26
N ASP A 222 6.23 21.21 15.76
CA ASP A 222 7.28 20.91 16.75
C ASP A 222 8.71 21.02 16.17
N LEU A 223 8.86 20.78 14.87
CA LEU A 223 10.10 21.05 14.14
C LEU A 223 10.30 22.55 13.86
N GLY A 224 9.36 23.41 14.27
CA GLY A 224 9.40 24.86 14.06
C GLY A 224 8.97 25.31 12.66
N ILE A 225 8.34 24.44 11.87
CA ILE A 225 7.90 24.73 10.51
C ILE A 225 6.62 25.56 10.55
N LYS A 226 6.66 26.72 9.89
CA LYS A 226 5.56 27.71 9.89
C LYS A 226 4.76 27.72 8.60
N GLN A 227 5.31 27.18 7.52
CA GLN A 227 4.66 27.05 6.23
C GLN A 227 5.20 25.86 5.45
N VAL A 228 4.42 25.36 4.52
CA VAL A 228 4.73 24.30 3.56
C VAL A 228 4.65 24.91 2.16
N ALA A 229 5.77 24.91 1.43
CA ALA A 229 5.82 25.39 0.05
C ALA A 229 4.95 24.54 -0.87
N VAL A 230 5.02 23.22 -0.71
CA VAL A 230 4.22 22.28 -1.48
C VAL A 230 4.00 20.98 -0.71
N VAL A 231 2.79 20.46 -0.77
CA VAL A 231 2.48 19.08 -0.38
C VAL A 231 2.27 18.24 -1.63
N ILE A 232 2.87 17.06 -1.68
CA ILE A 232 2.82 16.16 -2.83
C ILE A 232 2.50 14.73 -2.40
N GLY A 233 1.60 14.05 -3.10
CA GLY A 233 1.31 12.64 -2.85
C GLY A 233 0.56 11.95 -3.96
N GLY A 234 0.81 10.65 -4.13
CA GLY A 234 0.11 9.78 -5.07
C GLY A 234 -0.78 8.76 -4.36
N SER A 235 -1.88 8.32 -4.98
CA SER A 235 -2.77 7.29 -4.42
C SER A 235 -3.34 7.72 -3.05
N LEU A 236 -3.20 6.89 -2.00
CA LEU A 236 -3.47 7.28 -0.60
C LEU A 236 -2.75 8.58 -0.20
N GLY A 237 -1.51 8.77 -0.66
CA GLY A 237 -0.76 10.00 -0.39
C GLY A 237 -1.42 11.24 -1.02
N GLY A 238 -2.08 11.08 -2.16
CA GLY A 238 -2.86 12.14 -2.81
C GLY A 238 -4.11 12.51 -2.00
N MET A 239 -4.77 11.54 -1.38
CA MET A 239 -5.88 11.78 -0.46
C MET A 239 -5.43 12.65 0.72
N ILE A 240 -4.28 12.31 1.30
CA ILE A 240 -3.67 13.07 2.41
C ILE A 240 -3.28 14.47 1.91
N ALA A 241 -2.65 14.60 0.73
CA ALA A 241 -2.27 15.90 0.17
C ALA A 241 -3.47 16.85 -0.05
N LEU A 242 -4.62 16.33 -0.48
CA LEU A 242 -5.87 17.11 -0.54
C LEU A 242 -6.33 17.54 0.85
N GLU A 243 -6.21 16.68 1.86
CA GLU A 243 -6.55 17.03 3.25
C GLU A 243 -5.63 18.11 3.85
N TRP A 244 -4.36 18.17 3.44
CA TRP A 244 -3.45 19.25 3.82
C TRP A 244 -3.89 20.63 3.32
N ALA A 245 -4.55 20.69 2.17
CA ALA A 245 -5.03 21.95 1.59
C ALA A 245 -5.97 22.70 2.55
N TYR A 246 -6.75 21.98 3.35
CA TYR A 246 -7.70 22.53 4.31
C TYR A 246 -7.06 23.16 5.56
N PHE A 247 -5.73 23.10 5.72
CA PHE A 247 -5.02 23.97 6.68
C PHE A 247 -4.91 25.42 6.19
N GLY A 248 -5.33 25.70 4.95
CA GLY A 248 -5.46 27.01 4.36
C GLY A 248 -4.19 27.49 3.64
N ALA A 249 -4.38 28.39 2.66
CA ALA A 249 -3.32 28.90 1.79
C ALA A 249 -2.20 29.69 2.52
N LYS A 250 -2.44 30.07 3.78
CA LYS A 250 -1.41 30.67 4.63
C LYS A 250 -0.35 29.65 5.05
N TYR A 251 -0.77 28.42 5.38
CA TYR A 251 0.11 27.37 5.87
C TYR A 251 0.61 26.49 4.73
N VAL A 252 -0.26 26.03 3.83
CA VAL A 252 0.12 25.22 2.65
C VAL A 252 0.00 26.08 1.41
N LYS A 253 1.09 26.31 0.68
CA LYS A 253 1.11 27.22 -0.47
C LYS A 253 0.63 26.56 -1.76
N ASN A 254 1.01 25.31 -2.01
CA ASN A 254 0.71 24.60 -3.25
C ASN A 254 0.44 23.12 -2.97
N VAL A 255 -0.32 22.47 -3.86
CA VAL A 255 -0.69 21.05 -3.75
C VAL A 255 -0.37 20.31 -5.04
N VAL A 256 0.15 19.09 -4.92
CA VAL A 256 0.30 18.15 -6.03
C VAL A 256 -0.36 16.83 -5.65
N ALA A 257 -1.42 16.49 -6.34
CA ALA A 257 -2.16 15.24 -6.16
C ALA A 257 -2.04 14.36 -7.41
N LEU A 258 -1.52 13.14 -7.24
CA LEU A 258 -1.32 12.20 -8.33
C LEU A 258 -2.23 10.98 -8.16
N ALA A 259 -2.88 10.52 -9.23
CA ALA A 259 -3.58 9.22 -9.25
C ALA A 259 -4.48 9.00 -8.01
N THR A 260 -5.36 9.97 -7.71
CA THR A 260 -6.17 9.98 -6.48
C THR A 260 -7.56 10.55 -6.74
N SER A 261 -8.40 10.61 -5.72
CA SER A 261 -9.79 11.05 -5.83
C SER A 261 -10.22 11.92 -4.64
N ALA A 262 -11.34 12.63 -4.79
CA ALA A 262 -11.92 13.46 -3.73
C ALA A 262 -12.55 12.62 -2.59
N ARG A 263 -12.91 11.37 -2.88
CA ARG A 263 -13.48 10.41 -1.92
C ARG A 263 -13.15 8.98 -2.34
N ASN A 264 -13.13 8.05 -1.40
CA ASN A 264 -12.99 6.64 -1.74
C ASN A 264 -14.27 6.13 -2.39
N SER A 265 -14.19 5.68 -3.65
CA SER A 265 -15.36 5.26 -4.41
C SER A 265 -15.87 3.88 -3.97
N ALA A 266 -17.11 3.54 -4.32
CA ALA A 266 -17.66 2.21 -4.06
C ALA A 266 -16.81 1.09 -4.71
N TRP A 267 -16.14 1.40 -5.82
CA TRP A 267 -15.21 0.49 -6.48
C TRP A 267 -13.98 0.22 -5.61
N CYS A 268 -13.32 1.27 -5.12
CA CYS A 268 -12.16 1.13 -4.23
C CYS A 268 -12.53 0.43 -2.93
N ILE A 269 -13.67 0.79 -2.32
CA ILE A 269 -14.20 0.13 -1.10
C ILE A 269 -14.42 -1.36 -1.34
N SER A 270 -14.99 -1.74 -2.50
CA SER A 270 -15.26 -3.15 -2.83
C SER A 270 -13.98 -3.97 -3.01
N TRP A 271 -12.95 -3.40 -3.65
CA TRP A 271 -11.65 -4.06 -3.77
C TRP A 271 -10.94 -4.17 -2.43
N GLY A 272 -10.96 -3.11 -1.62
CA GLY A 272 -10.41 -3.13 -0.26
C GLY A 272 -11.09 -4.19 0.61
N GLU A 273 -12.42 -4.34 0.49
CA GLU A 273 -13.16 -5.37 1.20
C GLU A 273 -12.77 -6.79 0.75
N ALA A 274 -12.68 -7.05 -0.55
CA ALA A 274 -12.26 -8.37 -1.04
C ALA A 274 -10.83 -8.73 -0.59
N GLN A 275 -9.93 -7.74 -0.54
CA GLN A 275 -8.58 -7.91 -0.01
C GLN A 275 -8.60 -8.24 1.49
N ARG A 276 -9.38 -7.53 2.30
CA ARG A 276 -9.54 -7.82 3.73
C ARG A 276 -10.16 -9.19 3.99
N GLN A 277 -11.20 -9.57 3.24
CA GLN A 277 -11.83 -10.89 3.34
C GLN A 277 -10.86 -12.03 3.02
N SER A 278 -9.87 -11.78 2.15
CA SER A 278 -8.80 -12.75 1.89
C SER A 278 -7.95 -13.01 3.15
N ILE A 279 -7.68 -11.96 3.95
CA ILE A 279 -6.97 -12.08 5.24
C ILE A 279 -7.87 -12.75 6.28
N TYR A 280 -9.12 -12.33 6.40
CA TYR A 280 -10.07 -12.90 7.37
C TYR A 280 -10.34 -14.39 7.16
N SER A 281 -10.25 -14.86 5.92
CA SER A 281 -10.45 -16.26 5.56
C SER A 281 -9.22 -17.14 5.82
N ASP A 282 -8.08 -16.55 6.19
CA ASP A 282 -6.89 -17.31 6.54
C ASP A 282 -7.10 -17.96 7.93
N PRO A 283 -6.99 -19.30 8.06
CA PRO A 283 -7.22 -19.99 9.33
C PRO A 283 -6.30 -19.55 10.47
N VAL A 284 -5.18 -18.89 10.15
CA VAL A 284 -4.22 -18.39 11.13
C VAL A 284 -4.55 -16.97 11.60
N TYR A 285 -5.51 -16.27 10.97
CA TYR A 285 -5.84 -14.87 11.30
C TYR A 285 -6.24 -14.66 12.76
N ASP A 286 -6.92 -15.62 13.39
CA ASP A 286 -7.23 -15.59 14.84
C ASP A 286 -7.85 -14.26 15.32
N ASP A 287 -8.85 -13.74 14.59
CA ASP A 287 -9.49 -12.44 14.84
C ASP A 287 -8.49 -11.26 14.97
N GLY A 288 -7.31 -11.39 14.37
CA GLY A 288 -6.21 -10.44 14.42
C GLY A 288 -5.27 -10.62 15.62
N TYR A 289 -5.51 -11.59 16.52
CA TYR A 289 -4.63 -11.93 17.64
C TYR A 289 -3.56 -12.98 17.30
N TYR A 290 -3.32 -13.23 16.01
CA TYR A 290 -2.31 -14.16 15.52
C TYR A 290 -0.92 -13.91 16.13
N ASP A 291 -0.15 -14.99 16.31
CA ASP A 291 1.26 -14.89 16.69
C ASP A 291 2.03 -14.08 15.62
N PRO A 292 2.73 -12.99 15.97
CA PRO A 292 3.50 -12.19 15.01
C PRO A 292 4.54 -12.99 14.20
N LEU A 293 5.02 -14.13 14.72
CA LEU A 293 5.92 -15.04 14.00
C LEU A 293 5.18 -15.94 12.98
N HIS A 294 3.86 -16.07 13.13
CA HIS A 294 2.98 -16.89 12.32
C HIS A 294 1.77 -16.08 11.82
N GLN A 295 2.04 -14.97 11.12
CA GLN A 295 0.98 -14.15 10.51
C GLN A 295 0.17 -14.89 9.41
N PRO A 296 -1.06 -14.44 9.08
CA PRO A 296 -1.91 -15.01 8.01
C PRO A 296 -1.36 -14.73 6.60
N VAL A 297 -0.25 -15.39 6.27
CA VAL A 297 0.52 -15.16 5.05
C VAL A 297 -0.23 -15.54 3.78
N ALA A 298 -1.14 -16.52 3.82
CA ALA A 298 -1.86 -16.94 2.62
C ALA A 298 -2.92 -15.88 2.27
N GLY A 299 -3.65 -15.40 3.27
CA GLY A 299 -4.61 -14.32 3.12
C GLY A 299 -3.97 -13.00 2.73
N LEU A 300 -2.87 -12.60 3.40
CA LEU A 300 -2.14 -11.37 3.06
C LEU A 300 -1.50 -11.44 1.66
N ALA A 301 -1.01 -12.61 1.24
CA ALA A 301 -0.51 -12.83 -0.11
C ALA A 301 -1.63 -12.68 -1.15
N ALA A 302 -2.80 -13.28 -0.91
CA ALA A 302 -3.96 -13.14 -1.79
C ALA A 302 -4.43 -11.68 -1.90
N ALA A 303 -4.52 -10.97 -0.78
CA ALA A 303 -4.81 -9.54 -0.74
C ALA A 303 -3.83 -8.74 -1.62
N ARG A 304 -2.52 -9.01 -1.51
CA ARG A 304 -1.50 -8.35 -2.33
C ARG A 304 -1.65 -8.67 -3.82
N MET A 305 -1.90 -9.92 -4.18
CA MET A 305 -2.11 -10.32 -5.58
C MET A 305 -3.33 -9.62 -6.17
N SER A 306 -4.44 -9.56 -5.44
CA SER A 306 -5.64 -8.81 -5.85
C SER A 306 -5.35 -7.32 -6.03
N ALA A 307 -4.59 -6.71 -5.12
CA ALA A 307 -4.21 -5.31 -5.23
C ALA A 307 -3.36 -5.03 -6.50
N LEU A 308 -2.39 -5.89 -6.83
CA LEU A 308 -1.56 -5.72 -8.03
C LEU A 308 -2.38 -5.70 -9.33
N LEU A 309 -3.46 -6.48 -9.40
CA LEU A 309 -4.36 -6.49 -10.55
C LEU A 309 -5.12 -5.18 -10.70
N THR A 310 -5.41 -4.47 -9.60
CA THR A 310 -6.04 -3.14 -9.64
C THR A 310 -5.04 -2.03 -9.92
N TYR A 311 -3.76 -2.26 -9.61
CA TYR A 311 -2.73 -1.25 -9.81
C TYR A 311 -2.23 -1.18 -11.25
N ARG A 312 -2.51 -2.21 -12.06
CA ARG A 312 -2.13 -2.27 -13.46
C ARG A 312 -3.34 -2.27 -14.38
N SER A 313 -3.11 -1.93 -15.64
CA SER A 313 -4.12 -2.12 -16.66
C SER A 313 -4.15 -3.57 -17.15
N ARG A 314 -5.32 -4.00 -17.63
CA ARG A 314 -5.49 -5.28 -18.34
C ARG A 314 -4.47 -5.44 -19.48
N ASN A 315 -4.30 -4.39 -20.27
CA ASN A 315 -3.45 -4.44 -21.46
C ASN A 315 -1.96 -4.53 -21.11
N SER A 316 -1.52 -3.93 -20.00
CA SER A 316 -0.16 -4.11 -19.48
C SER A 316 0.11 -5.57 -19.10
N TYR A 317 -0.85 -6.25 -18.47
CA TYR A 317 -0.72 -7.68 -18.18
C TYR A 317 -0.68 -8.56 -19.44
N GLU A 318 -1.56 -8.29 -20.42
CA GLU A 318 -1.59 -9.05 -21.67
C GLU A 318 -0.28 -8.90 -22.45
N SER A 319 0.25 -7.67 -22.56
CA SER A 319 1.48 -7.40 -23.32
C SER A 319 2.73 -7.99 -22.63
N ARG A 320 2.78 -7.96 -21.29
CA ARG A 320 3.91 -8.50 -20.52
C ARG A 320 3.92 -10.03 -20.53
N PHE A 321 2.80 -10.66 -20.18
CA PHE A 321 2.81 -12.10 -19.87
C PHE A 321 2.13 -12.96 -20.93
N GLY A 322 1.04 -12.50 -21.54
CA GLY A 322 0.21 -13.29 -22.43
C GLY A 322 -0.05 -14.72 -21.89
N ARG A 323 0.14 -15.72 -22.75
CA ARG A 323 0.07 -17.15 -22.38
C ARG A 323 1.46 -17.79 -22.19
N ASN A 324 2.48 -17.00 -21.89
CA ASN A 324 3.85 -17.48 -21.76
C ASN A 324 4.04 -18.31 -20.49
N ALA A 325 4.94 -19.29 -20.56
CA ALA A 325 5.39 -20.06 -19.40
C ALA A 325 6.70 -19.46 -18.84
N PRO A 326 6.97 -19.59 -17.52
CA PRO A 326 8.22 -19.16 -16.89
C PRO A 326 9.45 -19.76 -17.58
N ASP A 327 10.56 -19.03 -17.60
CA ASP A 327 11.86 -19.52 -18.08
C ASP A 327 12.36 -20.65 -17.14
N PRO A 328 12.47 -21.91 -17.61
CA PRO A 328 12.90 -23.04 -16.79
C PRO A 328 14.29 -22.87 -16.18
N SER A 329 15.17 -22.06 -16.80
CA SER A 329 16.54 -21.83 -16.34
C SER A 329 16.63 -20.90 -15.12
N ARG A 330 15.56 -20.17 -14.82
CA ARG A 330 15.48 -19.19 -13.70
C ARG A 330 14.61 -19.66 -12.54
N ILE A 331 13.92 -20.79 -12.68
CA ILE A 331 13.21 -21.44 -11.57
C ILE A 331 14.26 -21.98 -10.59
N THR A 332 14.45 -21.29 -9.46
CA THR A 332 15.28 -21.80 -8.37
C THR A 332 14.67 -23.12 -7.86
N HIS A 333 15.47 -24.19 -7.97
CA HIS A 333 15.09 -25.56 -7.63
C HIS A 333 14.36 -25.64 -6.27
N GLN A 334 13.12 -26.14 -6.27
CA GLN A 334 12.59 -26.82 -5.09
C GLN A 334 13.28 -28.19 -4.98
N SER A 335 14.43 -28.21 -4.30
CA SER A 335 15.00 -29.45 -3.76
C SER A 335 14.07 -29.99 -2.66
N ASP A 336 13.88 -31.32 -2.67
CA ASP A 336 13.21 -32.16 -1.66
C ASP A 336 11.70 -32.47 -1.78
N VAL A 337 11.03 -32.12 -2.89
CA VAL A 337 9.62 -32.55 -3.09
C VAL A 337 9.58 -33.92 -3.79
N ARG A 338 9.07 -34.94 -3.09
CA ARG A 338 8.77 -36.27 -3.67
C ARG A 338 7.87 -36.10 -4.89
N GLN A 339 8.28 -36.68 -6.02
CA GLN A 339 7.45 -36.69 -7.22
C GLN A 339 6.21 -37.57 -7.00
N PRO A 340 5.04 -37.18 -7.53
CA PRO A 340 3.85 -38.02 -7.52
C PRO A 340 4.14 -39.39 -8.13
N SER A 341 3.71 -40.45 -7.45
CA SER A 341 3.87 -41.85 -7.85
C SER A 341 2.57 -42.50 -8.36
N SER A 342 1.45 -41.78 -8.29
CA SER A 342 0.16 -42.23 -8.84
C SER A 342 -0.57 -41.09 -9.56
N PRO A 343 -1.49 -41.39 -10.50
CA PRO A 343 -2.33 -40.38 -11.12
C PRO A 343 -3.15 -39.56 -10.11
N SER A 344 -3.58 -40.18 -9.00
CA SER A 344 -4.30 -39.48 -7.94
C SER A 344 -3.42 -38.47 -7.20
N GLU A 345 -2.17 -38.82 -6.91
CA GLU A 345 -1.20 -37.87 -6.33
C GLU A 345 -0.86 -36.74 -7.32
N GLU A 346 -0.80 -37.03 -8.63
CA GLU A 346 -0.58 -36.03 -9.67
C GLU A 346 -1.76 -35.06 -9.78
N HIS A 347 -3.01 -35.55 -9.81
CA HIS A 347 -4.20 -34.70 -9.81
C HIS A 347 -4.30 -33.85 -8.55
N TRP A 348 -4.00 -34.42 -7.39
CA TRP A 348 -3.97 -33.69 -6.14
C TRP A 348 -2.90 -32.59 -6.14
N ALA A 349 -1.70 -32.87 -6.67
CA ALA A 349 -0.64 -31.88 -6.78
C ALA A 349 -1.00 -30.74 -7.76
N ASN A 350 -1.59 -31.08 -8.91
CA ASN A 350 -2.07 -30.09 -9.88
C ASN A 350 -3.22 -29.24 -9.31
N HIS A 351 -4.14 -29.84 -8.56
CA HIS A 351 -5.25 -29.12 -7.92
C HIS A 351 -4.76 -28.10 -6.87
N ASN A 352 -3.70 -28.44 -6.13
CA ASN A 352 -3.15 -27.61 -5.07
C ASN A 352 -1.93 -26.77 -5.52
N GLU A 353 -1.70 -26.64 -6.83
CA GLU A 353 -0.58 -25.87 -7.39
C GLU A 353 -0.70 -24.39 -6.95
N GLY A 354 0.32 -23.89 -6.25
CA GLY A 354 0.35 -22.55 -5.67
C GLY A 354 -0.32 -22.38 -4.29
N PHE A 355 -0.89 -23.45 -3.70
CA PHE A 355 -1.47 -23.38 -2.36
C PHE A 355 -0.40 -23.37 -1.27
N ARG A 356 -0.28 -22.26 -0.53
CA ARG A 356 0.78 -22.02 0.47
C ARG A 356 0.63 -22.82 1.77
N ALA A 357 -0.60 -22.99 2.24
CA ALA A 357 -0.93 -23.70 3.47
C ALA A 357 -1.22 -25.20 3.24
N GLY A 358 -0.85 -25.72 2.06
CA GLY A 358 -1.07 -27.10 1.69
C GLY A 358 -0.24 -28.08 2.50
N ARG A 359 -0.80 -29.29 2.72
CA ARG A 359 0.01 -30.44 3.12
C ARG A 359 1.10 -30.61 2.06
N LYS A 360 2.37 -30.79 2.44
CA LYS A 360 3.41 -31.19 1.50
C LYS A 360 3.32 -32.69 1.27
N LEU A 361 3.62 -33.16 0.07
CA LEU A 361 3.90 -34.58 -0.18
C LEU A 361 5.14 -34.95 0.64
N GLN A 362 4.93 -35.46 1.85
CA GLN A 362 6.01 -35.89 2.73
C GLN A 362 6.67 -37.16 2.13
N SER A 363 8.00 -37.24 2.25
CA SER A 363 8.73 -38.49 2.07
C SER A 363 8.31 -39.44 3.19
N ALA A 364 7.51 -40.46 2.87
CA ALA A 364 7.13 -41.47 3.84
C ALA A 364 8.36 -42.34 4.18
N PRO A 365 8.69 -42.56 5.47
CA PRO A 365 9.63 -43.61 5.85
C PRO A 365 8.97 -44.97 5.58
N GLY A 366 9.48 -45.71 4.60
CA GLY A 366 9.10 -47.12 4.38
C GLY A 366 7.83 -47.39 3.56
N SER A 367 7.42 -46.52 2.65
CA SER A 367 6.39 -46.91 1.67
C SER A 367 6.93 -48.01 0.73
N PRO A 368 6.16 -49.09 0.47
CA PRO A 368 6.60 -50.18 -0.37
C PRO A 368 6.86 -49.66 -1.78
N VAL A 369 8.03 -49.97 -2.31
CA VAL A 369 8.35 -49.78 -3.73
C VAL A 369 7.30 -50.58 -4.51
N SER A 370 6.35 -49.87 -5.13
CA SER A 370 5.44 -50.47 -6.09
C SER A 370 6.25 -51.32 -7.06
N SER A 371 5.98 -52.62 -7.06
CA SER A 371 6.58 -53.61 -7.95
C SER A 371 6.62 -53.09 -9.38
N LYS A 372 7.80 -53.15 -10.00
CA LYS A 372 7.98 -52.91 -11.44
C LYS A 372 7.00 -53.79 -12.21
N GLY A 373 5.93 -53.19 -12.71
CA GLY A 373 5.14 -53.75 -13.79
C GLY A 373 6.00 -53.76 -15.06
N SER A 374 6.22 -54.94 -15.63
CA SER A 374 6.82 -55.12 -16.95
C SER A 374 5.98 -54.41 -18.01
N ASN A 375 6.62 -53.52 -18.79
CA ASN A 375 6.09 -52.83 -19.97
C ASN A 375 4.95 -51.81 -19.77
N GLY A 376 5.21 -50.76 -18.98
CA GLY A 376 4.39 -49.55 -19.03
C GLY A 376 5.21 -48.31 -18.74
N GLU A 377 5.85 -47.72 -19.78
CA GLU A 377 6.26 -46.32 -19.71
C GLU A 377 5.00 -45.50 -19.37
N TYR A 378 4.90 -45.04 -18.13
CA TYR A 378 4.03 -43.91 -17.82
C TYR A 378 4.62 -42.70 -18.58
N LYS A 379 4.18 -42.52 -19.83
CA LYS A 379 4.42 -41.28 -20.58
C LYS A 379 4.06 -40.13 -19.66
N ARG A 380 5.02 -39.25 -19.35
CA ARG A 380 4.81 -38.02 -18.58
C ARG A 380 3.54 -37.36 -19.12
N ARG A 381 2.45 -37.44 -18.36
CA ARG A 381 1.19 -36.80 -18.72
C ARG A 381 1.38 -35.30 -18.59
N HIS A 382 0.65 -34.54 -19.41
CA HIS A 382 0.73 -33.09 -19.48
C HIS A 382 0.60 -32.49 -18.07
N LYS A 383 1.71 -31.98 -17.51
CA LYS A 383 1.64 -31.08 -16.37
C LYS A 383 0.84 -29.85 -16.79
N SER A 384 -0.10 -29.41 -15.97
CA SER A 384 -0.78 -28.14 -16.23
C SER A 384 0.30 -27.05 -16.33
N PRO A 385 0.35 -26.27 -17.43
CA PRO A 385 1.34 -25.22 -17.55
C PRO A 385 1.08 -24.16 -16.46
N ILE A 386 2.15 -23.77 -15.76
CA ILE A 386 2.16 -22.58 -14.93
C ILE A 386 2.51 -21.42 -15.86
N PHE A 387 1.74 -20.34 -15.82
CA PHE A 387 1.95 -19.15 -16.64
C PHE A 387 2.82 -18.12 -15.90
N SER A 388 3.60 -17.32 -16.65
CA SER A 388 4.43 -16.25 -16.10
C SER A 388 3.63 -15.23 -15.28
N ALA A 389 2.37 -14.98 -15.66
CA ALA A 389 1.49 -14.13 -14.86
C ALA A 389 1.23 -14.68 -13.44
N GLN A 390 1.19 -16.02 -13.27
CA GLN A 390 0.97 -16.65 -11.97
C GLN A 390 2.23 -16.55 -11.09
N THR A 391 3.40 -16.83 -11.66
CA THR A 391 4.68 -16.73 -10.94
C THR A 391 5.00 -15.28 -10.57
N TYR A 392 4.69 -14.31 -11.45
CA TYR A 392 4.75 -12.89 -11.16
C TYR A 392 3.95 -12.50 -9.90
N LEU A 393 2.66 -12.86 -9.87
CA LEU A 393 1.79 -12.57 -8.73
C LEU A 393 2.31 -13.21 -7.45
N ARG A 394 2.75 -14.48 -7.53
CA ARG A 394 3.31 -15.21 -6.38
C ARG A 394 4.59 -14.57 -5.86
N TYR A 395 5.50 -14.17 -6.75
CA TYR A 395 6.76 -13.51 -6.41
C TYR A 395 6.53 -12.21 -5.64
N HIS A 396 5.66 -11.34 -6.15
CA HIS A 396 5.38 -10.07 -5.47
C HIS A 396 4.65 -10.27 -4.14
N ALA A 397 3.77 -11.27 -4.05
CA ALA A 397 3.13 -11.64 -2.79
C ALA A 397 4.17 -12.14 -1.77
N ASP A 398 5.10 -13.01 -2.17
CA ASP A 398 6.20 -13.52 -1.32
C ASP A 398 7.09 -12.41 -0.78
N LYS A 399 7.42 -11.44 -1.63
CA LYS A 399 8.20 -10.28 -1.22
C LYS A 399 7.43 -9.41 -0.23
N PHE A 400 6.13 -9.22 -0.46
CA PHE A 400 5.28 -8.35 0.35
C PHE A 400 5.05 -8.87 1.77
N VAL A 401 4.66 -10.15 1.92
CA VAL A 401 4.33 -10.72 3.24
C VAL A 401 5.52 -10.74 4.22
N LYS A 402 6.75 -10.67 3.72
CA LYS A 402 7.96 -10.60 4.55
C LYS A 402 8.19 -9.24 5.21
N ARG A 403 7.52 -8.20 4.74
CA ARG A 403 7.79 -6.81 5.12
C ARG A 403 6.54 -5.99 5.45
N PHE A 404 5.38 -6.62 5.51
CA PHE A 404 4.12 -5.98 5.86
C PHE A 404 3.35 -6.85 6.86
N ASP A 405 2.56 -6.22 7.72
CA ASP A 405 1.73 -6.88 8.74
C ASP A 405 0.26 -6.89 8.33
N ALA A 406 -0.46 -7.97 8.63
CA ALA A 406 -1.84 -8.16 8.21
C ALA A 406 -2.83 -7.22 8.91
N ASN A 407 -2.70 -7.00 10.22
CA ASN A 407 -3.51 -6.04 10.98
C ASN A 407 -3.26 -4.61 10.49
N CYS A 408 -2.01 -4.25 10.22
CA CYS A 408 -1.67 -2.95 9.61
C CYS A 408 -2.31 -2.80 8.22
N TYR A 409 -2.37 -3.87 7.41
CA TYR A 409 -3.03 -3.83 6.11
C TYR A 409 -4.54 -3.60 6.24
N ILE A 410 -5.18 -4.29 7.20
CA ILE A 410 -6.59 -4.07 7.52
C ILE A 410 -6.83 -2.64 8.02
N ALA A 411 -6.01 -2.14 8.94
CA ALA A 411 -6.14 -0.80 9.51
C ALA A 411 -6.00 0.28 8.44
N THR A 412 -4.99 0.18 7.59
CA THR A 412 -4.72 1.17 6.54
C THR A 412 -5.72 1.09 5.38
N SER A 413 -6.20 -0.10 5.00
CA SER A 413 -7.27 -0.22 3.99
C SER A 413 -8.62 0.28 4.51
N ARG A 414 -8.97 0.04 5.79
CA ARG A 414 -10.18 0.65 6.41
C ARG A 414 -10.08 2.16 6.52
N LYS A 415 -8.88 2.69 6.77
CA LYS A 415 -8.63 4.13 6.73
C LYS A 415 -8.98 4.74 5.37
N MET A 416 -8.63 4.08 4.26
CA MET A 416 -8.99 4.55 2.92
C MET A 416 -10.50 4.74 2.78
N ASP A 417 -11.30 3.83 3.36
CA ASP A 417 -12.77 3.90 3.33
C ASP A 417 -13.34 5.13 4.05
N THR A 418 -12.54 5.84 4.87
CA THR A 418 -12.93 7.08 5.54
C THR A 418 -12.71 8.34 4.70
N HIS A 419 -12.04 8.21 3.55
CA HIS A 419 -11.69 9.35 2.70
C HIS A 419 -12.92 9.95 2.03
N ASP A 420 -13.21 11.20 2.39
CA ASP A 420 -14.20 12.06 1.76
C ASP A 420 -13.87 13.51 2.15
N VAL A 421 -13.43 14.30 1.17
CA VAL A 421 -13.05 15.70 1.42
C VAL A 421 -14.24 16.58 1.81
N SER A 422 -15.48 16.21 1.44
CA SER A 422 -16.70 16.97 1.73
C SER A 422 -17.27 16.72 3.12
N ARG A 423 -17.02 15.53 3.69
CA ARG A 423 -17.59 15.11 4.98
C ARG A 423 -17.40 16.15 6.08
N GLY A 424 -18.49 16.72 6.59
CA GLY A 424 -18.43 17.73 7.65
C GLY A 424 -17.78 19.07 7.24
N ARG A 425 -17.67 19.35 5.94
CA ARG A 425 -17.16 20.62 5.38
C ARG A 425 -18.14 21.27 4.42
N ALA A 426 -18.77 20.49 3.54
CA ALA A 426 -19.72 20.95 2.54
C ALA A 426 -20.77 19.87 2.24
N ASP A 427 -21.85 20.25 1.54
CA ASP A 427 -22.95 19.33 1.20
C ASP A 427 -22.63 18.47 -0.03
N SER A 428 -21.60 18.85 -0.80
CA SER A 428 -21.17 18.12 -1.99
C SER A 428 -19.64 18.13 -2.20
N ILE A 429 -19.15 17.20 -3.01
CA ILE A 429 -17.73 17.13 -3.43
C ILE A 429 -17.30 18.41 -4.17
N PRO A 430 -18.05 18.91 -5.18
CA PRO A 430 -17.75 20.19 -5.83
C PRO A 430 -17.54 21.36 -4.87
N GLU A 431 -18.45 21.54 -3.91
CA GLU A 431 -18.37 22.63 -2.94
C GLU A 431 -17.16 22.51 -2.03
N ALA A 432 -16.82 21.29 -1.59
CA ALA A 432 -15.63 21.06 -0.78
C ALA A 432 -14.35 21.35 -1.57
N LEU A 433 -14.26 20.87 -2.81
CA LEU A 433 -13.13 21.13 -3.70
C LEU A 433 -12.97 22.62 -4.01
N ALA A 434 -14.08 23.35 -4.14
CA ALA A 434 -14.08 24.81 -4.34
C ALA A 434 -13.47 25.60 -3.16
N MET A 435 -13.36 24.98 -1.97
CA MET A 435 -12.69 25.57 -0.80
C MET A 435 -11.16 25.48 -0.87
N ILE A 436 -10.59 24.71 -1.79
CA ILE A 436 -9.14 24.58 -1.98
C ILE A 436 -8.64 25.81 -2.77
N GLU A 437 -8.05 26.76 -2.06
CA GLU A 437 -7.58 28.04 -2.62
C GLU A 437 -6.22 27.93 -3.31
N GLN A 438 -5.43 26.92 -2.96
CA GLN A 438 -4.04 26.76 -3.43
C GLN A 438 -3.97 26.44 -4.92
N PRO A 439 -2.95 26.96 -5.65
CA PRO A 439 -2.55 26.35 -6.91
C PRO A 439 -2.33 24.85 -6.72
N THR A 440 -2.96 24.07 -7.59
CA THR A 440 -3.00 22.62 -7.45
C THR A 440 -2.68 21.92 -8.77
N LEU A 441 -1.69 21.03 -8.77
CA LEU A 441 -1.48 20.11 -9.88
C LEU A 441 -2.24 18.81 -9.62
N ILE A 442 -3.11 18.43 -10.55
CA ILE A 442 -3.68 17.09 -10.64
C ILE A 442 -2.93 16.34 -11.74
N ALA A 443 -2.09 15.38 -11.38
CA ALA A 443 -1.39 14.54 -12.36
C ALA A 443 -2.13 13.20 -12.50
N GLY A 444 -2.95 13.07 -13.55
CA GLY A 444 -3.85 11.94 -13.72
C GLY A 444 -3.46 10.98 -14.81
N ILE A 445 -3.70 9.70 -14.58
CA ILE A 445 -3.29 8.62 -15.48
C ILE A 445 -4.52 8.13 -16.25
N GLU A 446 -4.47 8.20 -17.58
CA GLU A 446 -5.61 7.86 -18.45
C GLU A 446 -6.08 6.41 -18.27
N SER A 447 -5.14 5.49 -18.04
CA SER A 447 -5.40 4.05 -17.90
C SER A 447 -5.64 3.58 -16.47
N ASP A 448 -5.71 4.49 -15.49
CA ASP A 448 -5.92 4.12 -14.08
C ASP A 448 -7.28 3.43 -13.90
N GLY A 449 -7.24 2.18 -13.44
CA GLY A 449 -8.43 1.37 -13.17
C GLY A 449 -8.87 1.40 -11.71
N LEU A 450 -8.09 2.00 -10.81
CA LEU A 450 -8.39 2.10 -9.38
C LEU A 450 -8.98 3.48 -9.04
N PHE A 451 -8.30 4.55 -9.45
CA PHE A 451 -8.81 5.94 -9.41
C PHE A 451 -9.02 6.42 -10.84
N PRO A 452 -10.18 6.14 -11.45
CA PRO A 452 -10.43 6.41 -12.86
C PRO A 452 -10.12 7.84 -13.22
N PHE A 453 -9.62 8.06 -14.44
CA PHE A 453 -9.24 9.40 -14.91
C PHE A 453 -10.37 10.43 -14.74
N SER A 454 -11.64 10.03 -14.84
CA SER A 454 -12.80 10.89 -14.58
C SER A 454 -12.86 11.46 -13.16
N GLU A 455 -12.44 10.71 -12.14
CA GLU A 455 -12.38 11.22 -10.76
C GLU A 455 -11.27 12.26 -10.60
N GLN A 456 -10.22 12.18 -11.42
CA GLN A 456 -9.10 13.12 -11.43
C GLN A 456 -9.47 14.38 -12.23
N GLN A 457 -10.28 14.23 -13.28
CA GLN A 457 -10.92 15.34 -13.97
C GLN A 457 -11.87 16.10 -13.04
N GLU A 458 -12.65 15.41 -12.21
CA GLU A 458 -13.52 16.04 -11.19
C GLU A 458 -12.71 16.92 -10.22
N LEU A 459 -11.54 16.44 -9.76
CA LEU A 459 -10.64 17.26 -8.94
C LEU A 459 -10.22 18.55 -9.65
N ALA A 460 -9.77 18.44 -10.90
CA ALA A 460 -9.30 19.59 -11.67
C ALA A 460 -10.42 20.55 -12.09
N GLU A 461 -11.65 20.03 -12.25
CA GLU A 461 -12.82 20.84 -12.62
C GLU A 461 -13.29 21.73 -11.47
N TYR A 462 -13.30 21.20 -10.23
CA TYR A 462 -13.91 21.90 -9.09
C TYR A 462 -12.91 22.60 -8.16
N ILE A 463 -11.61 22.32 -8.27
CA ILE A 463 -10.58 23.12 -7.59
C ILE A 463 -10.30 24.37 -8.44
N PRO A 464 -10.54 25.61 -7.95
CA PRO A 464 -10.52 26.82 -8.78
C PRO A 464 -9.19 27.11 -9.47
N ASN A 465 -8.08 26.78 -8.81
CA ASN A 465 -6.71 27.03 -9.28
C ASN A 465 -5.99 25.74 -9.67
N ALA A 466 -6.73 24.73 -10.15
CA ALA A 466 -6.14 23.46 -10.56
C ALA A 466 -5.68 23.42 -12.02
N GLN A 467 -4.61 22.68 -12.24
CA GLN A 467 -4.12 22.28 -13.56
C GLN A 467 -4.19 20.75 -13.67
N LEU A 468 -4.76 20.22 -14.75
CA LEU A 468 -4.74 18.79 -15.05
C LEU A 468 -3.57 18.46 -15.99
N SER A 469 -2.66 17.61 -15.55
CA SER A 469 -1.62 17.01 -16.39
C SER A 469 -1.93 15.53 -16.62
N THR A 470 -2.24 15.17 -17.87
CA THR A 470 -2.50 13.77 -18.24
C THR A 470 -1.20 13.00 -18.45
N ILE A 471 -1.04 11.89 -17.72
CA ILE A 471 0.01 10.89 -17.90
C ILE A 471 -0.55 9.79 -18.80
N TYR A 472 -0.10 9.77 -20.05
CA TYR A 472 -0.41 8.70 -20.99
C TYR A 472 0.54 7.53 -20.75
N SER A 473 0.04 6.49 -20.09
CA SER A 473 0.79 5.26 -19.82
C SER A 473 -0.12 4.06 -19.89
N PRO A 474 0.32 2.91 -20.43
CA PRO A 474 -0.44 1.66 -20.35
C PRO A 474 -0.37 1.02 -18.97
N GLU A 475 0.42 1.53 -18.02
CA GLU A 475 0.74 0.83 -16.78
C GLU A 475 -0.36 0.87 -15.72
N GLY A 476 -1.44 1.62 -15.92
CA GLY A 476 -2.51 1.78 -14.93
C GLY A 476 -2.07 2.65 -13.76
N HIS A 477 -2.68 2.44 -12.59
CA HIS A 477 -2.43 3.19 -11.36
C HIS A 477 -0.93 3.31 -11.02
N ASP A 478 -0.14 2.24 -11.21
CA ASP A 478 1.30 2.23 -10.91
C ASP A 478 2.12 3.19 -11.78
N ALA A 479 1.56 3.84 -12.80
CA ALA A 479 2.31 4.75 -13.67
C ALA A 479 2.99 5.89 -12.88
N PHE A 480 2.44 6.36 -11.75
CA PHE A 480 3.12 7.38 -10.90
C PHE A 480 4.38 6.85 -10.17
N LEU A 481 4.63 5.54 -10.24
CA LEU A 481 5.80 4.84 -9.68
C LEU A 481 6.72 4.26 -10.76
N ILE A 482 6.43 4.52 -12.04
CA ILE A 482 7.13 3.90 -13.17
C ILE A 482 7.49 4.95 -14.23
N GLU A 483 6.54 5.82 -14.57
CA GLU A 483 6.69 6.87 -15.59
C GLU A 483 7.40 8.10 -15.00
N PHE A 484 8.55 7.87 -14.36
CA PHE A 484 9.27 8.88 -13.59
C PHE A 484 9.59 10.12 -14.41
N LYS A 485 9.95 9.97 -15.68
CA LYS A 485 10.21 11.10 -16.57
C LYS A 485 9.00 12.01 -16.70
N THR A 486 7.86 11.45 -17.09
CA THR A 486 6.60 12.20 -17.29
C THR A 486 6.11 12.83 -16.00
N VAL A 487 6.17 12.08 -14.89
CA VAL A 487 5.83 12.58 -13.55
C VAL A 487 6.74 13.73 -13.14
N ASN A 488 8.06 13.59 -13.34
CA ASN A 488 9.04 14.62 -13.02
C ASN A 488 8.81 15.90 -13.83
N GLU A 489 8.58 15.78 -15.14
CA GLU A 489 8.31 16.91 -16.03
C GLU A 489 7.03 17.66 -15.63
N ALA A 490 5.95 16.94 -15.32
CA ALA A 490 4.69 17.55 -14.88
C ALA A 490 4.87 18.35 -13.57
N ILE A 491 5.52 17.75 -12.56
CA ILE A 491 5.74 18.39 -11.27
C ILE A 491 6.69 19.60 -11.41
N LEU A 492 7.79 19.46 -12.15
CA LEU A 492 8.72 20.57 -12.37
C LEU A 492 8.07 21.71 -13.14
N GLY A 493 7.30 21.42 -14.20
CA GLY A 493 6.58 22.43 -14.97
C GLY A 493 5.68 23.27 -14.07
N PHE A 494 4.84 22.61 -13.27
CA PHE A 494 3.97 23.26 -12.30
C PHE A 494 4.76 24.10 -11.28
N MET A 495 5.77 23.54 -10.63
CA MET A 495 6.53 24.27 -9.60
C MET A 495 7.29 25.47 -10.17
N ASN A 496 7.83 25.37 -11.40
CA ASN A 496 8.48 26.51 -12.05
C ASN A 496 7.50 27.66 -12.30
N GLU A 497 6.22 27.36 -12.53
CA GLU A 497 5.17 28.36 -12.73
C GLU A 497 4.72 29.00 -11.41
N VAL A 498 4.40 28.19 -10.39
CA VAL A 498 3.71 28.68 -9.19
C VAL A 498 4.65 29.09 -8.04
N MET A 499 5.92 28.67 -8.08
CA MET A 499 6.93 29.00 -7.07
C MET A 499 8.30 29.32 -7.68
N PRO A 500 8.39 30.30 -8.61
CA PRO A 500 9.64 30.66 -9.29
C PRO A 500 10.72 31.19 -8.32
N ASP A 501 10.34 31.68 -7.15
CA ASP A 501 11.25 32.16 -6.09
C ASP A 501 12.04 31.04 -5.42
N ILE A 502 11.47 29.84 -5.32
CA ILE A 502 12.16 28.64 -4.83
C ILE A 502 12.88 27.95 -5.99
N MET A 503 12.20 27.81 -7.13
CA MET A 503 12.73 27.10 -8.30
C MET A 503 13.82 27.87 -9.05
N GLY A 504 13.95 29.19 -8.83
CA GLY A 504 15.03 30.01 -9.35
C GLY A 504 16.31 29.98 -8.51
N ARG A 505 16.30 29.38 -7.31
CA ARG A 505 17.48 29.34 -6.41
C ARG A 505 18.62 28.55 -7.06
N GLU A 506 19.85 29.03 -6.86
CA GLU A 506 21.04 28.36 -7.36
C GLU A 506 21.17 26.96 -6.75
N VAL A 507 21.38 25.97 -7.63
CA VAL A 507 21.57 24.58 -7.24
C VAL A 507 23.06 24.37 -6.94
N ASN A 508 23.43 24.40 -5.66
CA ASN A 508 24.79 24.03 -5.25
C ASN A 508 25.05 22.57 -5.62
N GLY A 509 25.99 22.33 -6.53
CA GLY A 509 26.32 20.99 -7.03
C GLY A 509 25.64 20.58 -8.34
N ALA A 510 24.86 21.46 -8.99
CA ALA A 510 24.47 21.23 -10.38
C ALA A 510 25.70 21.45 -11.30
N VAL A 511 25.97 20.48 -12.17
CA VAL A 511 26.80 20.73 -13.34
C VAL A 511 26.06 21.77 -14.19
N LYS A 512 26.61 22.99 -14.28
CA LYS A 512 26.08 24.04 -15.18
C LYS A 512 25.96 23.45 -16.59
N GLY A 513 24.73 23.28 -17.06
CA GLY A 513 24.42 22.80 -18.42
C GLY A 513 23.88 21.37 -18.53
N SER A 514 23.70 20.62 -17.45
CA SER A 514 22.98 19.34 -17.53
C SER A 514 21.49 19.53 -17.19
N SER A 515 20.70 19.95 -18.16
CA SER A 515 19.27 19.61 -18.22
C SER A 515 19.12 18.11 -18.50
N ASN A 516 19.82 17.24 -17.75
CA ASN A 516 19.81 15.80 -17.98
C ASN A 516 18.57 15.21 -17.32
N VAL A 517 17.43 15.51 -17.94
CA VAL A 517 16.18 14.74 -17.87
C VAL A 517 16.43 13.25 -18.23
N GLU A 518 17.57 12.95 -18.87
CA GLU A 518 18.02 11.59 -19.23
C GLU A 518 18.34 10.66 -18.05
N ALA A 519 18.38 11.13 -16.79
CA ALA A 519 18.73 10.28 -15.62
C ALA A 519 17.54 9.93 -14.70
N CYS A 520 16.31 9.84 -15.23
CA CYS A 520 15.12 9.38 -14.49
C CYS A 520 14.83 7.88 -14.69
N GLU A 521 15.87 7.03 -14.72
CA GLU A 521 15.71 5.57 -14.77
C GLU A 521 15.92 4.97 -13.38
N ALA A 522 15.07 4.01 -12.99
CA ALA A 522 15.19 3.31 -11.72
C ALA A 522 16.43 2.38 -11.73
N LYS A 523 17.42 2.69 -10.88
CA LYS A 523 18.69 1.94 -10.82
C LYS A 523 18.72 0.81 -9.77
N LYS A 524 17.68 0.65 -8.94
CA LYS A 524 17.64 -0.30 -7.82
C LYS A 524 16.27 -0.97 -7.67
N SER A 525 16.27 -2.20 -7.13
CA SER A 525 15.03 -2.85 -6.66
C SER A 525 14.51 -2.12 -5.41
N SER A 526 13.38 -1.44 -5.53
CA SER A 526 12.69 -0.80 -4.39
C SER A 526 12.32 -1.85 -3.32
N PHE A 527 12.57 -1.56 -2.04
CA PHE A 527 12.06 -2.35 -0.91
C PHE A 527 10.54 -2.45 -0.98
N PHE A 528 9.86 -1.35 -1.31
CA PHE A 528 8.41 -1.29 -1.49
C PHE A 528 7.90 -1.88 -2.81
N GLY A 529 8.80 -2.26 -3.73
CA GLY A 529 8.48 -2.96 -4.98
C GLY A 529 7.79 -2.09 -6.03
N ALA A 530 7.90 -0.76 -5.92
CA ALA A 530 7.26 0.23 -6.78
C ALA A 530 7.89 0.31 -8.19
N ALA A 531 9.21 0.16 -8.27
CA ALA A 531 9.98 0.24 -9.51
C ALA A 531 10.89 -0.98 -9.64
N GLU A 532 10.45 -2.00 -10.37
CA GLU A 532 11.30 -3.12 -10.79
C GLU A 532 11.25 -3.23 -12.32
N VAL A 533 12.43 -3.17 -12.93
CA VAL A 533 12.64 -2.95 -14.38
C VAL A 533 12.67 -4.28 -15.17
N ASP A 534 12.80 -5.43 -14.52
CA ASP A 534 13.00 -6.70 -15.22
C ASP A 534 12.18 -7.84 -14.61
N ILE A 535 10.91 -7.94 -15.03
CA ILE A 535 9.94 -8.88 -14.45
C ILE A 535 9.26 -9.80 -15.47
N VAL A 536 9.47 -9.58 -16.77
CA VAL A 536 8.83 -10.37 -17.83
C VAL A 536 9.38 -11.81 -17.92
N SER A 537 10.38 -12.14 -17.11
CA SER A 537 11.17 -13.37 -17.18
C SER A 537 10.99 -14.33 -15.98
N TRP A 538 10.01 -14.09 -15.11
CA TRP A 538 9.67 -14.93 -13.96
C TRP A 538 8.42 -15.79 -14.16
#